data_AF-A0A6I1JPA4-F1
#
_entry.id   AF-A0A6I1JPA4-F1
#
_cell.length_a   1.000
_cell.length_b   1.000
_cell.length_c   1.000
_cell.angle_alpha   90.00
_cell.angle_beta   90.00
_cell.angle_gamma   90.00
#
_symmetry.space_group_name_H-M   'P 1'
#
loop_
_entity.id
_entity.type
_entity.pdbx_description
1 polymer ?
#
loop_
_entity_poly.entity_id
_entity_poly.type
_entity_poly.pdbx_seq_one_letter_code
_entity_poly.pdbx_strand_id
1 'polypeptide(L)'
;MDARVRALETILTEKGYVDPAALDLLIETYETKVGPHNGARVVAKSWADPAYRQRLLADATRAVAELGYAGRQGEHLVAIENTPDTHNMVVCTLCSCYPWPVL
;
A
#
# COMPACT_ATOMS: atom_id res chain seq x y z
N MET A 1 27.26 1.70 -5.19
CA MET A 1 25.89 1.41 -5.66
C MET A 1 25.44 2.45 -6.67
N ASP A 2 25.60 3.74 -6.36
CA ASP A 2 25.17 4.88 -7.20
C ASP A 2 25.57 4.77 -8.69
N ALA A 3 26.86 4.56 -8.99
CA ALA A 3 27.32 4.42 -10.38
C ALA A 3 26.63 3.29 -11.18
N ARG A 4 26.24 2.19 -10.52
CA ARG A 4 25.53 1.08 -11.19
C ARG A 4 24.05 1.42 -11.44
N VAL A 5 23.40 2.11 -10.50
CA VAL A 5 22.00 2.55 -10.64
C VAL A 5 21.88 3.54 -11.79
N ARG A 6 22.75 4.57 -11.82
CA ARG A 6 22.77 5.56 -12.90
C ARG A 6 23.03 4.94 -14.26
N ALA A 7 23.99 4.01 -14.36
CA ALA A 7 24.26 3.32 -15.62
C ALA A 7 23.04 2.53 -16.13
N LEU A 8 22.28 1.89 -15.24
CA LEU A 8 21.05 1.18 -15.59
C LEU A 8 19.93 2.14 -16.00
N GLU A 9 19.74 3.23 -15.27
CA GLU A 9 18.76 4.26 -15.59
C GLU A 9 19.03 4.88 -16.97
N THR A 10 20.29 5.24 -17.24
CA THR A 10 20.71 5.80 -18.54
C THR A 10 20.38 4.85 -19.68
N ILE A 11 20.81 3.59 -19.62
CA ILE A 11 20.59 2.65 -20.73
C ILE A 11 19.10 2.30 -20.93
N LEU A 12 18.29 2.28 -19.86
CA LEU A 12 16.84 2.02 -19.98
C LEU A 12 16.08 3.22 -20.55
N THR A 13 16.51 4.44 -20.20
CA THR A 13 15.96 5.69 -20.75
C THR A 13 16.33 5.85 -22.22
N GLU A 14 17.61 5.64 -22.58
CA GLU A 14 18.07 5.73 -23.98
C GLU A 14 17.36 4.71 -24.89
N LYS A 15 17.00 3.55 -24.37
CA LYS A 15 16.20 2.53 -25.08
C LYS A 15 14.71 2.86 -25.15
N GLY A 16 14.24 3.90 -24.47
CA GLY A 16 12.82 4.27 -24.39
C GLY A 16 11.97 3.32 -23.57
N TYR A 17 12.57 2.51 -22.69
CA TYR A 17 11.82 1.58 -21.82
C TYR A 17 11.30 2.25 -20.55
N VAL A 18 11.88 3.39 -20.18
CA VAL A 18 11.54 4.15 -18.99
C VAL A 18 11.41 5.61 -19.37
N ASP A 19 10.36 6.25 -18.89
CA ASP A 19 10.19 7.70 -18.91
C ASP A 19 10.64 8.26 -17.54
N PRO A 20 11.69 9.09 -17.49
CA PRO A 20 12.16 9.71 -16.24
C PRO A 20 11.06 10.47 -15.50
N ALA A 21 10.16 11.16 -16.21
CA ALA A 21 9.08 11.91 -15.57
C ALA A 21 8.07 10.99 -14.87
N ALA A 22 7.85 9.78 -15.40
CA ALA A 22 7.01 8.77 -14.76
C ALA A 22 7.69 8.18 -13.50
N LEU A 23 9.02 8.07 -13.49
CA LEU A 23 9.76 7.66 -12.28
C LEU A 23 9.63 8.68 -11.17
N ASP A 24 9.80 9.97 -11.47
CA ASP A 24 9.66 11.05 -10.49
C ASP A 24 8.27 11.06 -9.86
N LEU A 25 7.22 10.85 -10.66
CA LEU A 25 5.84 10.75 -10.16
C LEU A 25 5.64 9.55 -9.23
N LEU A 26 6.27 8.41 -9.52
CA LEU A 26 6.22 7.24 -8.64
C LEU A 26 6.90 7.53 -7.30
N ILE A 27 8.07 8.17 -7.32
CA ILE A 27 8.80 8.56 -6.10
C ILE A 27 7.93 9.50 -5.26
N GLU A 28 7.44 10.60 -5.85
CA GLU A 28 6.60 11.58 -5.15
C GLU A 28 5.36 10.94 -4.52
N THR A 29 4.73 10.00 -5.24
CA THR A 29 3.53 9.29 -4.77
C THR A 29 3.80 8.54 -3.47
N TYR A 30 4.88 7.75 -3.39
CA TYR A 30 5.18 6.96 -2.20
C TYR A 30 5.93 7.72 -1.11
N GLU A 31 6.59 8.84 -1.44
CA GLU A 31 7.20 9.70 -0.42
C GLU A 31 6.18 10.58 0.30
N THR A 32 5.13 11.03 -0.40
CA THR A 32 4.27 12.11 0.11
C THR A 32 2.78 11.81 0.15
N LYS A 33 2.27 10.92 -0.71
CA LYS A 33 0.81 10.70 -0.89
C LYS A 33 0.34 9.38 -0.27
N VAL A 34 1.15 8.34 -0.35
CA VAL A 34 0.83 7.01 0.16
C VAL A 34 1.65 6.74 1.42
N GLY A 35 0.99 6.27 2.48
CA GLY A 35 1.67 5.85 3.70
C GLY A 35 0.72 5.47 4.84
N PRO A 36 1.25 5.23 6.06
CA PRO A 36 0.48 4.62 7.16
C PRO A 36 -0.69 5.46 7.68
N HIS A 37 -0.73 6.75 7.36
CA HIS A 37 -1.84 7.62 7.68
C HIS A 37 -3.15 7.18 6.99
N ASN A 38 -3.07 6.48 5.86
CA ASN A 38 -4.22 5.88 5.18
C ASN A 38 -4.81 4.73 6.02
N GLY A 39 -3.98 3.78 6.44
CA GLY A 39 -4.38 2.69 7.33
C GLY A 39 -4.93 3.19 8.66
N ALA A 40 -4.33 4.22 9.24
CA ALA A 40 -4.84 4.84 10.47
C ALA A 40 -6.27 5.38 10.31
N ARG A 41 -6.61 5.98 9.16
CA ARG A 41 -7.97 6.46 8.87
C ARG A 41 -8.96 5.31 8.70
N VAL A 42 -8.54 4.22 8.04
CA VAL A 42 -9.33 2.97 7.93
C VAL A 42 -9.66 2.43 9.32
N VAL A 43 -8.65 2.31 10.18
CA VAL A 43 -8.80 1.80 11.55
C VAL A 43 -9.71 2.70 12.37
N ALA A 44 -9.47 4.01 12.37
CA ALA A 44 -10.29 4.97 13.11
C ALA A 44 -11.77 4.94 12.68
N LYS A 45 -12.05 4.84 11.37
CA LYS A 45 -13.42 4.68 10.88
C LYS A 45 -14.04 3.37 11.35
N SER A 46 -13.29 2.26 11.37
CA SER A 46 -13.80 0.97 11.87
C SER A 46 -14.16 1.00 13.36
N TRP A 47 -13.48 1.82 14.16
CA TRP A 47 -13.82 1.99 15.57
C TRP A 47 -15.09 2.82 15.78
N ALA A 48 -15.26 3.87 14.98
CA ALA A 48 -16.41 4.78 15.11
C ALA A 48 -17.69 4.29 14.40
N ASP A 49 -17.55 3.41 13.39
CA ASP A 49 -18.64 2.97 12.52
C ASP A 49 -18.69 1.43 12.47
N PRO A 50 -19.55 0.80 13.31
CA PRO A 50 -19.69 -0.66 13.33
C PRO A 50 -20.12 -1.26 12.00
N ALA A 51 -20.90 -0.54 11.18
CA ALA A 51 -21.33 -1.02 9.87
C ALA A 51 -20.15 -1.03 8.87
N TYR A 52 -19.28 -0.01 8.91
CA TYR A 52 -18.04 -0.02 8.16
C TYR A 52 -17.09 -1.12 8.63
N ARG A 53 -16.97 -1.35 9.95
CA ARG A 53 -16.17 -2.48 10.48
C ARG A 53 -16.64 -3.82 9.92
N GLN A 54 -17.96 -4.05 9.86
CA GLN A 54 -18.51 -5.27 9.25
C GLN A 54 -18.15 -5.39 7.77
N ARG A 55 -18.23 -4.31 6.99
CA ARG A 55 -17.82 -4.31 5.57
C ARG A 55 -16.31 -4.55 5.42
N LEU A 56 -15.49 -3.92 6.26
CA LEU A 56 -14.04 -4.06 6.25
C LEU A 56 -13.61 -5.51 6.50
N LEU A 57 -14.25 -6.21 7.42
CA LEU A 57 -13.96 -7.61 7.71
C LEU A 57 -14.53 -8.57 6.65
N ALA A 58 -15.58 -8.18 5.93
CA ALA A 58 -16.16 -8.98 4.86
C ALA A 58 -15.39 -8.86 3.54
N ASP A 59 -14.97 -7.65 3.17
CA ASP A 59 -14.22 -7.35 1.96
C ASP A 59 -13.38 -6.07 2.19
N ALA A 60 -12.14 -6.26 2.61
CA ALA A 60 -11.29 -5.13 2.95
C ALA A 60 -10.91 -4.30 1.72
N THR A 61 -10.69 -4.92 0.55
CA THR A 61 -10.42 -4.19 -0.70
C THR A 61 -11.51 -3.19 -0.99
N ARG A 62 -12.79 -3.61 -0.96
CA ARG A 62 -13.91 -2.71 -1.24
C ARG A 62 -14.10 -1.66 -0.15
N ALA A 63 -13.94 -2.04 1.12
CA ALA A 63 -14.12 -1.12 2.23
C ALA A 63 -13.09 0.02 2.23
N VAL A 64 -11.80 -0.28 2.03
CA VAL A 64 -10.78 0.78 1.98
C VAL A 64 -10.91 1.68 0.75
N ALA A 65 -11.47 1.15 -0.36
CA ALA A 65 -11.79 1.93 -1.54
C ALA A 65 -12.92 2.95 -1.30
N GLU A 66 -13.80 2.76 -0.30
CA GLU A 66 -14.76 3.80 0.12
C GLU A 66 -14.05 5.07 0.61
N LEU A 67 -12.80 4.97 1.06
CA LEU A 67 -11.94 6.07 1.48
C LEU A 67 -10.97 6.55 0.40
N GLY A 68 -11.08 6.00 -0.82
CA GLY A 68 -10.22 6.34 -1.95
C GLY A 68 -8.88 5.61 -1.97
N TYR A 69 -8.69 4.57 -1.15
CA TYR A 69 -7.46 3.78 -1.13
C TYR A 69 -7.58 2.55 -2.01
N ALA A 70 -6.71 2.44 -3.02
CA ALA A 70 -6.62 1.30 -3.92
C ALA A 70 -5.25 1.30 -4.60
N GLY A 71 -4.93 0.21 -5.29
CA GLY A 71 -3.79 0.16 -6.21
C GLY A 71 -2.79 -0.94 -5.88
N ARG A 72 -1.56 -0.71 -6.32
CA ARG A 72 -0.48 -1.71 -6.36
C ARG A 72 -0.21 -2.30 -4.98
N GLN A 73 -0.01 -3.62 -4.92
CA GLN A 73 0.23 -4.38 -3.69
C GLN A 73 -0.91 -4.34 -2.67
N GLY A 74 -2.09 -3.84 -3.04
CA GLY A 74 -3.31 -3.87 -2.23
C GLY A 74 -4.54 -4.20 -3.06
N GLU A 75 -4.37 -4.93 -4.17
CA GLU A 75 -5.45 -5.36 -5.05
C GLU A 75 -6.41 -6.32 -4.34
N HIS A 76 -5.87 -7.12 -3.41
CA HIS A 76 -6.60 -8.09 -2.61
C HIS A 76 -6.21 -7.96 -1.13
N LEU A 77 -6.95 -7.12 -0.40
CA LEU A 77 -6.74 -6.89 1.02
C LEU A 77 -7.63 -7.78 1.86
N VAL A 78 -7.08 -8.22 2.98
CA VAL A 78 -7.80 -8.89 4.06
C VAL A 78 -7.48 -8.13 5.35
N ALA A 79 -8.51 -7.63 6.02
CA ALA A 79 -8.39 -7.05 7.34
C ALA A 79 -8.61 -8.15 8.39
N ILE A 80 -7.66 -8.29 9.32
CA ILE A 80 -7.74 -9.27 10.40
C ILE A 80 -7.80 -8.53 11.72
N GLU A 81 -8.82 -8.83 12.51
CA GLU A 81 -9.07 -8.15 13.77
C GLU A 81 -8.32 -8.79 14.93
N ASN A 82 -7.67 -7.95 15.75
CA ASN A 82 -7.22 -8.34 17.07
C ASN A 82 -8.39 -8.36 18.06
N THR A 83 -8.39 -9.36 18.95
CA THR A 83 -9.36 -9.52 20.04
C THR A 83 -8.62 -9.64 21.38
N PRO A 84 -9.32 -9.65 22.53
CA PRO A 84 -8.67 -9.89 23.82
C PRO A 84 -7.86 -11.20 23.86
N ASP A 85 -8.29 -12.22 23.11
CA ASP A 85 -7.69 -13.56 23.11
C ASP A 85 -6.81 -13.83 21.88
N THR A 86 -6.67 -12.89 20.94
CA THR A 86 -5.95 -13.11 19.69
C THR A 86 -5.23 -11.84 19.22
N HIS A 87 -3.92 -11.97 19.02
CA HIS A 87 -3.07 -10.95 18.43
C HIS A 87 -2.54 -11.43 17.08
N ASN A 88 -2.81 -10.68 16.02
CA ASN A 88 -2.38 -10.97 14.66
C ASN A 88 -1.11 -10.19 14.32
N MET A 89 -0.22 -10.82 13.55
CA MET A 89 0.99 -10.22 13.01
C MET A 89 1.22 -10.76 11.60
N VAL A 90 1.57 -9.88 10.66
CA VAL A 90 1.71 -10.20 9.24
C VAL A 90 3.19 -10.21 8.86
N VAL A 91 3.62 -11.25 8.13
CA VAL A 91 4.99 -11.37 7.61
C VAL A 91 4.96 -11.96 6.21
N CYS A 92 5.87 -11.50 5.36
CA CYS A 92 6.19 -12.15 4.10
C CYS A 92 7.61 -12.73 4.21
N THR A 93 7.70 -14.02 4.56
CA THR A 93 8.96 -14.72 4.88
C THR A 93 9.89 -14.90 3.68
N LEU A 94 9.35 -14.79 2.46
CA LEU A 94 10.08 -15.08 1.23
C LEU A 94 10.67 -13.84 0.54
N CYS A 95 10.13 -12.65 0.81
CA CYS A 95 10.60 -11.41 0.18
C CYS A 95 10.27 -10.17 1.03
N SER A 96 9.22 -9.43 0.65
CA SER A 96 8.90 -8.12 1.24
C SER A 96 7.45 -7.68 0.96
N CYS A 97 6.52 -8.63 0.76
CA CYS A 97 5.12 -8.35 0.47
C CYS A 97 4.51 -7.42 1.54
N TYR A 98 3.79 -6.38 1.12
CA TYR A 98 3.21 -5.40 2.06
C TYR A 98 2.07 -4.59 1.43
N PRO A 99 1.02 -4.20 2.18
CA PRO A 99 -0.17 -3.57 1.60
C PRO A 99 0.01 -2.06 1.36
N TRP A 100 0.75 -1.70 0.30
CA TRP A 100 1.17 -0.32 0.02
C TRP A 100 0.06 0.75 0.08
N PRO A 101 -1.18 0.52 -0.40
CA PRO A 101 -2.18 1.60 -0.41
C PRO A 101 -2.54 2.14 0.99
N VAL A 102 -2.29 1.34 2.04
CA VAL A 102 -2.67 1.66 3.42
C VAL A 102 -1.48 1.82 4.37
N LEU A 103 -0.26 1.43 3.98
CA LEU A 103 0.95 1.48 4.80
C LEU A 103 2.16 1.85 3.95
#